data_AF-A0A9P1PAM6-F1
#
_entry.id   AF-A0A9P1PAM6-F1
#
_cell.length_a   1.000
_cell.length_b   1.000
_cell.length_c   1.000
_cell.angle_alpha   90.00
_cell.angle_beta   90.00
_cell.angle_gamma   90.00
#
_symmetry.space_group_name_H-M   'P 1'
#
loop_
_entity.id
_entity.type
_entity.pdbx_description
1 polymer ?
#
loop_
_entity_poly.entity_id
_entity_poly.type
_entity_poly.pdbx_seq_one_letter_code
_entity_poly.pdbx_strand_id
1 'polypeptide(L)'
;MVIIFIIFTSGCYKKDNSDIEGHIVLGSECARSAIAMAIDKETFVTTILNNGSIPVNYYVPRHLAFNERGKDYRDVAGDIGYSYDLEKAKKMWEKAKVELGFKKVTLDVILSDTDFNRKLGEYLKSQLEQLDGLSINIKQMPSKQRSECLAKGEFDIAFSGWSPDYPDPLAYLSNFLEGQTYAVETHYNSEEYNNLVEDGKKSKNNKESFELYKQSEQVLLKDAYVIPMYQRSSAYLQKDYVKNIVTSTYGTKHHYKWVDVDKRNKVLRMTNSSDITTLDTCKLVDLLSGDIATHVFEGLTRMGENQKVTPGMAKSWSVSKDKLTWTFNIREDALWSNGDRVTAYDFEYAWKRILNPSTAYQNASVFYDIKGAKDFNMGENSDSNSLGINALDEYTFRVELERPVTYFDKLVSMQMFSPQNQKFVEAKGDEYGYSIENTVFNGPFVLSDWRLSDQYTMVKNQNYFDKSSVKLKQINTKITKDLYTDLNLYEAGEIDSVLLSSEVVENYRDSPEFNTFMDAAINFLILNVKPDILE
;
A
#
# COMPACT_ATOMS: atom_id res chain seq x y z
N MET A 1 -44.52 -19.77 42.48
CA MET A 1 -44.99 -19.92 41.09
C MET A 1 -44.96 -18.56 40.41
N VAL A 2 -43.80 -18.19 39.84
CA VAL A 2 -43.68 -17.27 38.70
C VAL A 2 -42.39 -17.71 38.00
N ILE A 3 -42.53 -18.42 36.88
CA ILE A 3 -41.43 -18.77 35.98
C ILE A 3 -41.31 -17.60 35.02
N ILE A 4 -40.23 -16.83 35.12
CA ILE A 4 -39.87 -15.82 34.12
C ILE A 4 -39.11 -16.56 33.03
N PHE A 5 -39.79 -16.82 31.93
CA PHE A 5 -39.16 -17.22 30.66
C PHE A 5 -38.36 -16.01 30.15
N ILE A 6 -37.03 -16.09 30.23
CA ILE A 6 -36.16 -15.26 29.39
C ILE A 6 -36.15 -15.94 28.02
N ILE A 7 -36.94 -15.39 27.10
CA ILE A 7 -36.92 -15.74 25.69
C ILE A 7 -35.61 -15.16 25.14
N PHE A 8 -34.61 -16.01 24.92
CA PHE A 8 -33.54 -15.69 23.99
C PHE A 8 -34.18 -15.54 22.61
N THR A 9 -34.10 -14.35 22.03
CA THR A 9 -34.43 -14.13 20.62
C THR A 9 -33.35 -14.75 19.74
N SER A 10 -33.32 -16.08 19.67
CA SER A 10 -32.60 -16.83 18.64
C SER A 10 -33.43 -16.76 17.36
N GLY A 11 -33.25 -15.68 16.60
CA GLY A 11 -34.16 -15.38 15.49
C GLY A 11 -33.62 -14.35 14.53
N CYS A 12 -32.44 -14.57 13.97
CA CYS A 12 -31.99 -14.14 12.64
C CYS A 12 -30.61 -14.82 12.40
N TYR A 13 -30.38 -15.37 11.20
CA TYR A 13 -29.13 -15.98 10.71
C TYR A 13 -28.92 -17.52 10.75
N LYS A 14 -29.94 -18.35 10.99
CA LYS A 14 -29.88 -19.68 10.37
C LYS A 14 -30.08 -19.53 8.86
N LYS A 15 -28.97 -19.44 8.12
CA LYS A 15 -28.98 -19.56 6.66
C LYS A 15 -29.60 -20.93 6.32
N ASP A 16 -30.52 -20.96 5.37
CA ASP A 16 -31.22 -22.19 4.97
C ASP A 16 -30.20 -23.31 4.73
N ASN A 17 -30.41 -24.48 5.36
CA ASN A 17 -29.54 -25.68 5.34
C ASN A 17 -28.23 -25.67 6.18
N SER A 18 -28.01 -24.71 7.09
CA SER A 18 -26.88 -24.75 8.03
C SER A 18 -27.27 -25.34 9.41
N ASP A 19 -26.44 -26.24 9.94
CA ASP A 19 -26.58 -26.75 11.31
C ASP A 19 -26.12 -25.72 12.35
N ILE A 20 -25.13 -24.91 11.97
CA ILE A 20 -24.35 -24.01 12.82
C ILE A 20 -24.05 -22.70 12.06
N GLU A 21 -23.82 -21.61 12.79
CA GLU A 21 -23.44 -20.33 12.18
C GLU A 21 -21.98 -20.35 11.71
N GLY A 22 -21.71 -19.65 10.61
CA GLY A 22 -20.41 -19.67 9.94
C GLY A 22 -19.26 -19.20 10.82
N HIS A 23 -19.45 -18.08 11.52
CA HIS A 23 -18.45 -17.53 12.44
C HIS A 23 -18.08 -18.50 13.59
N ILE A 24 -19.01 -19.35 14.06
CA ILE A 24 -18.71 -20.37 15.08
C ILE A 24 -17.80 -21.46 14.49
N VAL A 25 -18.06 -21.89 13.25
CA VAL A 25 -17.17 -22.82 12.55
C VAL A 25 -15.79 -22.22 12.36
N LEU A 26 -15.74 -20.94 11.98
CA LEU A 26 -14.49 -20.20 11.84
C LEU A 26 -13.77 -19.96 13.17
N GLY A 27 -14.39 -20.22 14.33
CA GLY A 27 -13.74 -20.26 15.65
C GLY A 27 -12.71 -21.38 15.78
N SER A 28 -12.89 -22.51 15.08
CA SER A 28 -11.94 -23.62 15.09
C SER A 28 -10.71 -23.34 14.22
N GLU A 29 -9.51 -23.44 14.80
CA GLU A 29 -8.24 -23.40 14.05
C GLU A 29 -8.18 -24.51 12.98
N CYS A 30 -8.81 -25.66 13.24
CA CYS A 30 -8.91 -26.74 12.26
C CYS A 30 -9.75 -26.34 11.04
N ALA A 31 -10.85 -25.60 11.24
CA ALA A 31 -11.67 -25.11 10.12
C ALA A 31 -10.91 -24.07 9.29
N ARG A 32 -10.27 -23.08 9.93
CA ARG A 32 -9.54 -22.02 9.24
C ARG A 32 -8.33 -22.56 8.46
N SER A 33 -7.55 -23.45 9.07
CA SER A 33 -6.43 -24.12 8.38
C SER A 33 -6.89 -25.02 7.23
N ALA A 34 -8.05 -25.68 7.35
CA ALA A 34 -8.65 -26.43 6.24
C ALA A 34 -8.98 -25.53 5.05
N ILE A 35 -9.62 -24.38 5.28
CA ILE A 35 -9.95 -23.40 4.24
C ILE A 35 -8.66 -22.91 3.56
N ALA A 36 -7.61 -22.60 4.34
CA ALA A 36 -6.33 -22.14 3.82
C ALA A 36 -5.63 -23.16 2.91
N MET A 37 -5.73 -24.46 3.24
CA MET A 37 -5.13 -25.56 2.47
C MET A 37 -6.00 -26.06 1.31
N ALA A 38 -7.30 -25.74 1.28
CA ALA A 38 -8.23 -26.25 0.27
C ALA A 38 -8.16 -25.50 -1.08
N ILE A 39 -7.47 -24.36 -1.13
CA ILE A 39 -7.46 -23.47 -2.29
C ILE A 39 -6.19 -23.68 -3.11
N ASP A 40 -6.34 -24.13 -4.36
CA ASP A 40 -5.23 -24.19 -5.31
C ASP A 40 -4.89 -22.77 -5.79
N LYS A 41 -3.85 -22.17 -5.20
CA LYS A 41 -3.41 -20.81 -5.52
C LYS A 41 -2.66 -20.75 -6.86
N GLU A 42 -2.01 -21.83 -7.28
CA GLU A 42 -1.24 -21.90 -8.52
C GLU A 42 -2.17 -21.83 -9.73
N THR A 43 -3.21 -22.67 -9.75
CA THR A 43 -4.23 -22.64 -10.80
C THR A 43 -4.93 -21.28 -10.87
N PHE A 44 -5.17 -20.65 -9.71
CA PHE A 44 -5.76 -19.32 -9.66
C PHE A 44 -4.91 -18.27 -10.39
N VAL A 45 -3.61 -18.18 -10.06
CA VAL A 45 -2.76 -17.14 -10.66
C VAL A 45 -2.43 -17.42 -12.13
N THR A 46 -2.31 -18.69 -12.53
CA THR A 46 -1.95 -19.07 -13.90
C THR A 46 -3.14 -19.02 -14.87
N THR A 47 -4.35 -19.36 -14.39
CA THR A 47 -5.53 -19.48 -15.27
C THR A 47 -6.50 -18.31 -15.16
N ILE A 48 -6.66 -17.74 -13.96
CA ILE A 48 -7.64 -16.65 -13.74
C ILE A 48 -6.98 -15.27 -13.88
N LEU A 49 -5.81 -15.07 -13.29
CA LEU A 49 -5.09 -13.80 -13.36
C LEU A 49 -4.25 -13.68 -14.63
N ASN A 50 -3.44 -14.71 -14.91
CA ASN A 50 -2.59 -14.81 -16.09
C ASN A 50 -1.72 -13.57 -16.38
N ASN A 51 -1.32 -12.82 -15.35
CA ASN A 51 -0.68 -11.51 -15.48
C ASN A 51 0.72 -11.44 -14.82
N GLY A 52 1.32 -12.60 -14.56
CA GLY A 52 2.60 -12.74 -13.87
C GLY A 52 2.50 -12.72 -12.34
N SER A 53 1.30 -12.66 -11.76
CA SER A 53 1.14 -12.81 -10.30
C SER A 53 1.59 -14.20 -9.87
N ILE A 54 2.10 -14.33 -8.64
CA ILE A 54 2.62 -15.60 -8.09
C ILE A 54 1.80 -16.04 -6.88
N PRO A 55 1.59 -17.36 -6.66
CA PRO A 55 0.91 -17.81 -5.46
C PRO A 55 1.83 -17.63 -4.26
N VAL A 56 1.26 -17.33 -3.10
CA VAL A 56 2.05 -17.09 -1.88
C VAL A 56 1.39 -17.70 -0.65
N ASN A 57 2.22 -18.09 0.31
CA ASN A 57 1.79 -18.49 1.66
C ASN A 57 2.43 -17.60 2.74
N TYR A 58 2.90 -16.41 2.36
CA TYR A 58 3.42 -15.39 3.26
C TYR A 58 2.57 -14.11 3.20
N TYR A 59 2.56 -13.35 4.28
CA TYR A 59 1.77 -12.12 4.39
C TYR A 59 2.59 -10.87 4.05
N VAL A 60 3.87 -10.83 4.44
CA VAL A 60 4.76 -9.75 4.03
C VAL A 60 5.43 -10.09 2.69
N PRO A 61 5.28 -9.26 1.66
CA PRO A 61 5.70 -9.57 0.30
C PRO A 61 7.22 -9.64 0.11
N ARG A 62 7.63 -10.33 -0.97
CA ARG A 62 8.98 -10.22 -1.51
C ARG A 62 9.20 -8.82 -2.07
N HIS A 63 10.46 -8.38 -2.06
CA HIS A 63 10.93 -7.12 -2.61
C HIS A 63 10.34 -5.87 -1.96
N LEU A 64 9.99 -5.98 -0.67
CA LEU A 64 9.53 -4.86 0.13
C LEU A 64 10.62 -4.30 1.03
N ALA A 65 11.19 -5.16 1.87
CA ALA A 65 12.08 -4.75 2.95
C ALA A 65 13.44 -5.42 2.80
N PHE A 66 14.47 -4.60 2.70
CA PHE A 66 15.86 -5.05 2.59
C PHE A 66 16.65 -4.53 3.77
N ASN A 67 17.48 -5.39 4.36
CA ASN A 67 18.40 -4.98 5.41
C ASN A 67 19.58 -4.15 4.84
N GLU A 68 20.44 -3.65 5.72
CA GLU A 68 21.63 -2.86 5.35
C GLU A 68 22.61 -3.56 4.36
N ARG A 69 22.51 -4.88 4.20
CA ARG A 69 23.31 -5.68 3.25
C ARG A 69 22.58 -5.99 1.94
N GLY A 70 21.38 -5.45 1.75
CA GLY A 70 20.54 -5.71 0.58
C GLY A 70 19.86 -7.08 0.56
N LYS A 71 19.83 -7.79 1.70
CA LYS A 71 19.11 -9.07 1.81
C LYS A 71 17.63 -8.81 2.12
N ASP A 72 16.74 -9.45 1.37
CA ASP A 72 15.29 -9.35 1.51
C ASP A 72 14.82 -9.99 2.82
N TYR A 73 13.78 -9.44 3.43
CA TYR A 73 13.10 -10.02 4.59
C TYR A 73 12.62 -11.46 4.30
N ARG A 74 12.15 -11.75 3.08
CA ARG A 74 11.73 -13.10 2.69
C ARG A 74 12.86 -14.12 2.72
N ASP A 75 14.11 -13.70 2.52
CA ASP A 75 15.27 -14.58 2.66
C ASP A 75 15.61 -14.90 4.13
N VAL A 76 14.93 -14.25 5.09
CA VAL A 76 15.03 -14.48 6.54
C VAL A 76 13.81 -15.25 7.05
N ALA A 77 12.62 -14.81 6.66
CA ALA A 77 11.36 -15.38 7.11
C ALA A 77 11.01 -16.70 6.40
N GLY A 78 11.31 -16.82 5.11
CA GLY A 78 10.87 -17.93 4.26
C GLY A 78 9.39 -17.83 3.87
N ASP A 79 8.87 -18.92 3.30
CA ASP A 79 7.44 -19.13 3.09
C ASP A 79 6.91 -20.02 4.23
N ILE A 80 6.00 -19.49 5.04
CA ILE A 80 5.72 -20.00 6.39
C ILE A 80 4.25 -20.32 6.66
N GLY A 81 3.32 -19.89 5.80
CA GLY A 81 1.90 -20.19 5.93
C GLY A 81 1.47 -21.48 5.24
N TYR A 82 0.17 -21.72 5.24
CA TYR A 82 -0.43 -22.92 4.65
C TYR A 82 -0.34 -22.93 3.12
N SER A 83 0.28 -23.99 2.59
CA SER A 83 0.26 -24.34 1.16
C SER A 83 -0.97 -25.19 0.80
N TYR A 84 -1.34 -25.21 -0.48
CA TYR A 84 -2.39 -26.11 -0.98
C TYR A 84 -2.09 -27.58 -0.66
N ASP A 85 -3.02 -28.24 0.03
CA ASP A 85 -3.00 -29.66 0.36
C ASP A 85 -4.43 -30.12 0.67
N LEU A 86 -5.19 -30.46 -0.37
CA LEU A 86 -6.61 -30.81 -0.24
C LEU A 86 -6.86 -32.00 0.70
N GLU A 87 -5.95 -32.98 0.73
CA GLU A 87 -6.10 -34.15 1.58
C GLU A 87 -5.91 -33.80 3.07
N LYS A 88 -4.94 -32.93 3.40
CA LYS A 88 -4.85 -32.38 4.77
C LYS A 88 -6.00 -31.44 5.08
N ALA A 89 -6.46 -30.64 4.12
CA ALA A 89 -7.60 -29.76 4.29
C ALA A 89 -8.85 -30.53 4.71
N LYS A 90 -9.20 -31.61 3.99
CA LYS A 90 -10.32 -32.51 4.35
C LYS A 90 -10.15 -33.11 5.75
N LYS A 91 -8.93 -33.53 6.13
CA LYS A 91 -8.66 -34.06 7.47
C LYS A 91 -8.85 -33.01 8.57
N MET A 92 -8.41 -31.77 8.37
CA MET A 92 -8.63 -30.69 9.34
C MET A 92 -10.11 -30.29 9.41
N TRP A 93 -10.80 -30.27 8.27
CA TRP A 93 -12.24 -30.00 8.22
C TRP A 93 -13.06 -31.04 9.00
N GLU A 94 -12.75 -32.33 8.83
CA GLU A 94 -13.42 -33.39 9.61
C GLU A 94 -13.12 -33.28 11.10
N LYS A 95 -11.91 -32.86 11.50
CA LYS A 95 -11.63 -32.55 12.91
C LYS A 95 -12.49 -31.41 13.43
N ALA A 96 -12.66 -30.33 12.66
CA ALA A 96 -13.54 -29.22 13.05
C ALA A 96 -15.00 -29.67 13.18
N LYS A 97 -15.48 -30.54 12.28
CA LYS A 97 -16.83 -31.15 12.37
C LYS A 97 -17.01 -31.95 13.66
N VAL A 98 -16.01 -32.73 14.06
CA VAL A 98 -16.04 -33.48 15.33
C VAL A 98 -15.95 -32.55 16.54
N GLU A 99 -15.07 -31.55 16.49
CA GLU A 99 -14.88 -30.55 17.55
C GLU A 99 -16.16 -29.77 17.85
N LEU A 100 -16.86 -29.33 16.80
CA LEU A 100 -18.00 -28.43 16.90
C LEU A 100 -19.37 -29.12 16.71
N GLY A 101 -19.38 -30.41 16.35
CA GLY A 101 -20.60 -31.21 16.26
C GLY A 101 -21.55 -30.88 15.10
N PHE A 102 -21.06 -30.37 13.97
CA PHE A 102 -21.88 -30.02 12.80
C PHE A 102 -21.69 -31.00 11.64
N LYS A 103 -22.70 -31.09 10.75
CA LYS A 103 -22.61 -31.85 9.50
C LYS A 103 -22.59 -30.93 8.28
N LYS A 104 -23.34 -29.84 8.32
CA LYS A 104 -23.43 -28.87 7.23
C LYS A 104 -23.33 -27.43 7.71
N VAL A 105 -22.64 -26.60 6.93
CA VAL A 105 -22.52 -25.15 7.17
C VAL A 105 -22.47 -24.41 5.84
N THR A 106 -23.08 -23.22 5.82
CA THR A 106 -22.99 -22.28 4.69
C THR A 106 -22.21 -21.03 5.11
N LEU A 107 -21.08 -20.76 4.44
CA LEU A 107 -20.29 -19.55 4.65
C LEU A 107 -20.60 -18.51 3.56
N ASP A 108 -20.78 -17.26 3.98
CA ASP A 108 -20.91 -16.12 3.07
C ASP A 108 -19.53 -15.59 2.69
N VAL A 109 -19.29 -15.51 1.38
CA VAL A 109 -18.12 -14.83 0.81
C VAL A 109 -18.59 -13.49 0.27
N ILE A 110 -18.14 -12.38 0.87
CA ILE A 110 -18.48 -11.03 0.39
C ILE A 110 -17.41 -10.48 -0.55
N LEU A 111 -17.84 -9.93 -1.67
CA LEU A 111 -16.97 -9.45 -2.76
C LEU A 111 -17.52 -8.15 -3.35
N SER A 112 -16.65 -7.27 -3.87
CA SER A 112 -17.12 -6.12 -4.66
C SER A 112 -17.67 -6.60 -6.00
N ASP A 113 -18.65 -5.88 -6.55
CA ASP A 113 -19.37 -6.14 -7.80
C ASP A 113 -18.53 -5.88 -9.07
N THR A 114 -17.47 -6.67 -9.25
CA THR A 114 -16.61 -6.63 -10.44
C THR A 114 -16.55 -7.99 -11.13
N ASP A 115 -16.31 -8.00 -12.45
CA ASP A 115 -16.16 -9.25 -13.20
C ASP A 115 -15.03 -10.14 -12.69
N PHE A 116 -13.91 -9.52 -12.26
CA PHE A 116 -12.81 -10.23 -11.62
C PHE A 116 -13.29 -10.95 -10.36
N ASN A 117 -13.98 -10.23 -9.48
CA ASN A 117 -14.47 -10.79 -8.22
C ASN A 117 -15.55 -11.86 -8.43
N ARG A 118 -16.38 -11.75 -9.47
CA ARG A 118 -17.31 -12.82 -9.83
C ARG A 118 -16.56 -14.13 -10.14
N LYS A 119 -15.53 -14.07 -11.01
CA LYS A 119 -14.68 -15.22 -11.36
C LYS A 119 -13.96 -15.77 -10.10
N LEU A 120 -13.44 -14.90 -9.24
CA LEU A 120 -12.85 -15.28 -7.96
C LEU A 120 -13.84 -16.01 -7.05
N GLY A 121 -15.06 -15.49 -6.89
CA GLY A 121 -16.08 -16.11 -6.05
C GLY A 121 -16.47 -17.51 -6.55
N GLU A 122 -16.68 -17.66 -7.86
CA GLU A 122 -16.94 -18.96 -8.50
C GLU A 122 -15.78 -19.95 -8.27
N TYR A 123 -14.53 -19.47 -8.37
CA TYR A 123 -13.35 -20.26 -8.10
C TYR A 123 -13.29 -20.71 -6.63
N LEU A 124 -13.39 -19.78 -5.68
CA LEU A 124 -13.39 -20.08 -4.25
C LEU A 124 -14.49 -21.08 -3.88
N LYS A 125 -15.69 -20.92 -4.43
CA LYS A 125 -16.79 -21.88 -4.26
C LYS A 125 -16.39 -23.29 -4.73
N SER A 126 -15.83 -23.41 -5.93
CA SER A 126 -15.39 -24.70 -6.46
C SER A 126 -14.28 -25.38 -5.63
N GLN A 127 -13.41 -24.59 -5.01
CA GLN A 127 -12.32 -25.10 -4.17
C GLN A 127 -12.84 -25.54 -2.80
N LEU A 128 -13.61 -24.67 -2.13
CA LEU A 128 -14.04 -24.87 -0.75
C LEU A 128 -15.17 -25.91 -0.61
N GLU A 129 -16.09 -26.02 -1.58
CA GLU A 129 -17.16 -27.05 -1.52
C GLU A 129 -16.64 -28.49 -1.72
N GLN A 130 -15.33 -28.68 -1.91
CA GLN A 130 -14.68 -29.99 -1.82
C GLN A 130 -14.50 -30.47 -0.36
N LEU A 131 -14.74 -29.59 0.61
CA LEU A 131 -14.81 -29.93 2.04
C LEU A 131 -16.24 -30.40 2.36
N ASP A 132 -16.38 -31.66 2.79
CA ASP A 132 -17.70 -32.29 2.95
C ASP A 132 -18.61 -31.52 3.91
N GLY A 133 -19.81 -31.17 3.44
CA GLY A 133 -20.81 -30.42 4.18
C GLY A 133 -20.63 -28.90 4.17
N LEU A 134 -19.59 -28.36 3.51
CA LEU A 134 -19.42 -26.92 3.31
C LEU A 134 -20.19 -26.47 2.06
N SER A 135 -20.96 -25.39 2.20
CA SER A 135 -21.57 -24.65 1.08
C SER A 135 -21.10 -23.20 1.09
N ILE A 136 -20.87 -22.63 -0.09
CA ILE A 136 -20.45 -21.24 -0.24
C ILE A 136 -21.57 -20.43 -0.88
N ASN A 137 -21.95 -19.35 -0.21
CA ASN A 137 -22.87 -18.33 -0.70
C ASN A 137 -22.09 -17.07 -1.08
N ILE A 138 -22.10 -16.73 -2.37
CA ILE A 138 -21.34 -15.58 -2.90
C ILE A 138 -22.25 -14.34 -2.85
N LYS A 139 -21.81 -13.30 -2.14
CA LYS A 139 -22.51 -12.02 -2.04
C LYS A 139 -21.68 -10.92 -2.69
N GLN A 140 -22.05 -10.56 -3.92
CA GLN A 140 -21.48 -9.40 -4.60
C GLN A 140 -22.27 -8.14 -4.27
N MET A 141 -21.56 -7.05 -3.98
CA MET A 141 -22.16 -5.77 -3.61
C MET A 141 -21.24 -4.58 -3.99
N PRO A 142 -21.77 -3.35 -4.10
CA PRO A 142 -20.94 -2.17 -4.33
C PRO A 142 -19.84 -2.02 -3.27
N SER A 143 -18.65 -1.55 -3.66
CA SER A 143 -17.49 -1.43 -2.77
C SER A 143 -17.77 -0.68 -1.46
N LYS A 144 -18.57 0.39 -1.51
CA LYS A 144 -18.96 1.14 -0.29
C LYS A 144 -19.76 0.27 0.69
N GLN A 145 -20.75 -0.46 0.18
CA GLN A 145 -21.55 -1.38 0.99
C GLN A 145 -20.68 -2.50 1.56
N ARG A 146 -19.74 -3.04 0.78
CA ARG A 146 -18.79 -4.06 1.25
C ARG A 146 -17.95 -3.54 2.42
N SER A 147 -17.41 -2.32 2.33
CA SER A 147 -16.65 -1.70 3.43
C SER A 147 -17.49 -1.51 4.68
N GLU A 148 -18.77 -1.14 4.55
CA GLU A 148 -19.70 -1.06 5.70
C GLU A 148 -19.95 -2.43 6.33
N CYS A 149 -20.08 -3.51 5.53
CA CYS A 149 -20.21 -4.87 6.04
C CYS A 149 -18.94 -5.34 6.75
N LEU A 150 -17.75 -5.05 6.21
CA LEU A 150 -16.47 -5.38 6.85
C LEU A 150 -16.34 -4.72 8.22
N ALA A 151 -16.59 -3.41 8.30
CA ALA A 151 -16.49 -2.65 9.55
C ALA A 151 -17.47 -3.12 10.64
N LYS A 152 -18.59 -3.74 10.25
CA LYS A 152 -19.59 -4.31 11.16
C LYS A 152 -19.38 -5.81 11.44
N GLY A 153 -18.37 -6.44 10.83
CA GLY A 153 -18.19 -7.89 10.88
C GLY A 153 -19.36 -8.66 10.26
N GLU A 154 -20.05 -8.13 9.25
CA GLU A 154 -21.18 -8.79 8.57
C GLU A 154 -20.71 -9.67 7.40
N PHE A 155 -19.74 -10.55 7.67
CA PHE A 155 -19.18 -11.51 6.72
C PHE A 155 -18.63 -12.74 7.43
N ASP A 156 -18.49 -13.86 6.70
CA ASP A 156 -17.68 -15.00 7.16
C ASP A 156 -16.30 -14.96 6.50
N ILE A 157 -16.26 -14.78 5.17
CA ILE A 157 -15.04 -14.66 4.38
C ILE A 157 -15.12 -13.40 3.53
N ALA A 158 -14.03 -12.63 3.47
CA ALA A 158 -13.90 -11.54 2.52
C ALA A 158 -12.56 -11.62 1.79
N PHE A 159 -12.55 -11.25 0.51
CA PHE A 159 -11.31 -11.09 -0.25
C PHE A 159 -10.81 -9.65 -0.15
N SER A 160 -9.59 -9.45 0.32
CA SER A 160 -8.96 -8.14 0.45
C SER A 160 -7.54 -8.14 -0.13
N GLY A 161 -6.91 -6.98 -0.12
CA GLY A 161 -5.50 -6.84 -0.47
C GLY A 161 -4.87 -5.66 0.24
N TRP A 162 -3.56 -5.71 0.39
CA TRP A 162 -2.78 -4.64 0.98
C TRP A 162 -1.56 -4.34 0.13
N SER A 163 -1.22 -3.07 0.03
CA SER A 163 0.04 -2.57 -0.55
C SER A 163 0.70 -1.66 0.49
N PRO A 164 2.01 -1.74 0.68
CA PRO A 164 2.71 -1.05 1.75
C PRO A 164 3.00 0.40 1.37
N ASP A 165 2.90 1.26 2.37
CA ASP A 165 3.25 2.68 2.24
C ASP A 165 4.75 2.91 2.38
N TYR A 166 5.46 2.04 3.10
CA TYR A 166 6.88 2.15 3.37
C TYR A 166 7.60 0.77 3.40
N PRO A 167 8.91 0.74 3.16
CA PRO A 167 9.67 -0.48 2.88
C PRO A 167 10.19 -1.20 4.13
N ASP A 168 9.25 -1.60 4.99
CA ASP A 168 9.52 -2.34 6.23
C ASP A 168 8.41 -3.39 6.47
N PRO A 169 8.71 -4.58 7.05
CA PRO A 169 7.68 -5.58 7.32
C PRO A 169 6.55 -5.07 8.23
N LEU A 170 6.83 -4.06 9.06
CA LEU A 170 5.83 -3.39 9.87
C LEU A 170 4.65 -2.85 9.05
N ALA A 171 4.88 -2.40 7.81
CA ALA A 171 3.83 -1.89 6.93
C ALA A 171 2.72 -2.92 6.63
N TYR A 172 3.01 -4.21 6.85
CA TYR A 172 2.01 -5.28 6.80
C TYR A 172 1.61 -5.71 8.20
N LEU A 173 2.57 -5.96 9.09
CA LEU A 173 2.30 -6.58 10.38
C LEU A 173 1.55 -5.65 11.34
N SER A 174 1.64 -4.33 11.19
CA SER A 174 0.84 -3.41 12.00
C SER A 174 -0.67 -3.59 11.77
N ASN A 175 -1.10 -4.05 10.59
CA ASN A 175 -2.52 -4.16 10.22
C ASN A 175 -3.35 -5.08 11.13
N PHE A 176 -2.69 -6.05 11.78
CA PHE A 176 -3.29 -7.02 12.69
C PHE A 176 -2.96 -6.76 14.16
N LEU A 177 -2.33 -5.62 14.50
CA LEU A 177 -2.23 -5.19 15.89
C LEU A 177 -3.62 -4.90 16.46
N GLU A 178 -3.77 -5.04 17.77
CA GLU A 178 -5.00 -4.70 18.47
C GLU A 178 -5.52 -3.30 18.09
N GLY A 179 -6.81 -3.23 17.74
CA GLY A 179 -7.48 -2.00 17.32
C GLY A 179 -7.19 -1.53 15.89
N GLN A 180 -6.32 -2.22 15.14
CA GLN A 180 -6.06 -1.91 13.74
C GLN A 180 -7.09 -2.55 12.81
N THR A 181 -7.24 -1.99 11.61
CA THR A 181 -8.37 -2.28 10.69
C THR A 181 -8.65 -3.77 10.53
N TYR A 182 -7.64 -4.56 10.17
CA TYR A 182 -7.86 -5.98 9.90
C TYR A 182 -8.05 -6.79 11.20
N ALA A 183 -7.41 -6.41 12.31
CA ALA A 183 -7.68 -7.03 13.61
C ALA A 183 -9.14 -6.80 14.05
N VAL A 184 -9.67 -5.59 13.87
CA VAL A 184 -11.07 -5.25 14.17
C VAL A 184 -12.03 -6.01 13.24
N GLU A 185 -11.78 -6.01 11.93
CA GLU A 185 -12.64 -6.68 10.96
C GLU A 185 -12.72 -8.19 11.19
N THR A 186 -11.61 -8.83 11.58
CA THR A 186 -11.57 -10.29 11.79
C THR A 186 -11.77 -10.72 13.24
N HIS A 187 -11.84 -9.76 14.18
CA HIS A 187 -11.75 -9.98 15.63
C HIS A 187 -10.48 -10.73 16.05
N TYR A 188 -9.38 -10.51 15.33
CA TYR A 188 -8.09 -11.11 15.70
C TYR A 188 -7.53 -10.42 16.95
N ASN A 189 -7.17 -11.22 17.95
CA ASN A 189 -6.50 -10.72 19.15
C ASN A 189 -5.51 -11.78 19.66
N SER A 190 -4.22 -11.47 19.59
CA SER A 190 -3.14 -12.34 20.07
C SER A 190 -2.11 -11.50 20.81
N GLU A 191 -2.00 -11.72 22.13
CA GLU A 191 -1.01 -11.04 22.98
C GLU A 191 0.41 -11.32 22.51
N GLU A 192 0.69 -12.57 22.10
CA GLU A 192 2.00 -12.97 21.55
C GLU A 192 2.32 -12.17 20.28
N TYR A 193 1.37 -12.11 19.33
CA TYR A 193 1.54 -11.33 18.10
C TYR A 193 1.79 -9.86 18.38
N ASN A 194 0.95 -9.25 19.22
CA ASN A 194 1.02 -7.83 19.55
C ASN A 194 2.38 -7.48 20.18
N ASN A 195 2.85 -8.29 21.14
CA ASN A 195 4.15 -8.09 21.79
C ASN A 195 5.31 -8.20 20.79
N LEU A 196 5.31 -9.22 19.92
CA LEU A 196 6.37 -9.42 18.92
C LEU A 196 6.47 -8.25 17.93
N VAL A 197 5.34 -7.74 17.44
CA VAL A 197 5.32 -6.59 16.53
C VAL A 197 5.78 -5.31 17.24
N GLU A 198 5.32 -5.06 18.46
CA GLU A 198 5.74 -3.88 19.24
C GLU A 198 7.22 -3.90 19.64
N ASP A 199 7.78 -5.06 19.94
CA ASP A 199 9.21 -5.21 20.20
C ASP A 199 10.03 -5.04 18.90
N GLY A 200 9.52 -5.55 17.79
CA GLY A 200 10.10 -5.32 16.46
C GLY A 200 10.20 -3.83 16.14
N LYS A 201 9.15 -3.04 16.43
CA LYS A 201 9.11 -1.57 16.23
C LYS A 201 10.18 -0.81 17.02
N LYS A 202 10.59 -1.32 18.18
CA LYS A 202 11.59 -0.70 19.07
C LYS A 202 13.04 -1.09 18.74
N SER A 203 13.22 -2.05 17.83
CA SER A 203 14.53 -2.58 17.45
C SER A 203 15.41 -1.51 16.78
N LYS A 204 16.71 -1.54 17.06
CA LYS A 204 17.67 -0.53 16.54
C LYS A 204 18.27 -0.88 15.18
N ASN A 205 18.00 -2.08 14.68
CA ASN A 205 18.59 -2.63 13.46
C ASN A 205 17.66 -3.66 12.81
N ASN A 206 17.86 -3.91 11.51
CA ASN A 206 17.04 -4.87 10.75
C ASN A 206 17.24 -6.33 11.14
N LYS A 207 18.39 -6.72 11.73
CA LYS A 207 18.60 -8.12 12.11
C LYS A 207 17.66 -8.53 13.25
N GLU A 208 17.56 -7.67 14.26
CA GLU A 208 16.69 -7.87 15.40
C GLU A 208 15.20 -7.76 15.01
N SER A 209 14.82 -6.68 14.33
CA SER A 209 13.41 -6.50 13.90
C SER A 209 12.95 -7.58 12.95
N PHE A 210 13.75 -8.02 11.98
CA PHE A 210 13.32 -9.06 11.04
C PHE A 210 13.10 -10.41 11.71
N GLU A 211 13.85 -10.74 12.78
CA GLU A 211 13.62 -11.99 13.51
C GLU A 211 12.31 -11.92 14.31
N LEU A 212 12.03 -10.79 14.97
CA LEU A 212 10.78 -10.56 15.69
C LEU A 212 9.57 -10.54 14.74
N TYR A 213 9.71 -9.86 13.60
CA TYR A 213 8.68 -9.81 12.57
C TYR A 213 8.41 -11.17 11.94
N LYS A 214 9.45 -11.99 11.74
CA LYS A 214 9.29 -13.38 11.30
C LYS A 214 8.44 -14.17 12.29
N GLN A 215 8.75 -14.08 13.59
CA GLN A 215 8.00 -14.78 14.62
C GLN A 215 6.54 -14.30 14.67
N SER A 216 6.30 -12.98 14.59
CA SER A 216 4.93 -12.45 14.57
C SER A 216 4.14 -12.94 13.35
N GLU A 217 4.75 -12.98 12.17
CA GLU A 217 4.07 -13.45 10.97
C GLU A 217 3.78 -14.96 11.04
N GLN A 218 4.65 -15.75 11.68
CA GLN A 218 4.40 -17.17 11.93
C GLN A 218 3.18 -17.38 12.82
N VAL A 219 3.03 -16.59 13.89
CA VAL A 219 1.84 -16.61 14.75
C VAL A 219 0.60 -16.28 13.92
N LEU A 220 0.60 -15.14 13.23
CA LEU A 220 -0.53 -14.67 12.43
C LEU A 220 -0.99 -15.69 11.37
N LEU A 221 -0.04 -16.28 10.63
CA LEU A 221 -0.35 -17.22 9.56
C LEU A 221 -0.74 -18.61 10.08
N LYS A 222 -0.21 -19.03 11.23
CA LYS A 222 -0.65 -20.27 11.90
C LYS A 222 -2.10 -20.15 12.36
N ASP A 223 -2.47 -19.01 12.93
CA ASP A 223 -3.83 -18.73 13.43
C ASP A 223 -4.88 -18.72 12.31
N ALA A 224 -4.45 -18.44 11.06
CA ALA A 224 -5.24 -18.51 9.82
C ALA A 224 -6.44 -17.54 9.76
N TYR A 225 -6.37 -16.40 10.43
CA TYR A 225 -7.35 -15.31 10.27
C TYR A 225 -7.18 -14.58 8.92
N VAL A 226 -5.95 -14.62 8.39
CA VAL A 226 -5.60 -14.15 7.06
C VAL A 226 -5.00 -15.30 6.26
N ILE A 227 -5.45 -15.45 5.02
CA ILE A 227 -4.99 -16.48 4.09
C ILE A 227 -4.43 -15.78 2.86
N PRO A 228 -3.09 -15.60 2.78
CA PRO A 228 -2.44 -15.10 1.58
C PRO A 228 -2.78 -15.96 0.37
N MET A 229 -3.15 -15.32 -0.74
CA MET A 229 -3.53 -15.99 -1.99
C MET A 229 -2.43 -15.81 -3.03
N TYR A 230 -2.07 -14.56 -3.32
CA TYR A 230 -1.05 -14.24 -4.32
C TYR A 230 -0.37 -12.90 -4.05
N GLN A 231 0.89 -12.80 -4.48
CA GLN A 231 1.57 -11.51 -4.65
C GLN A 231 1.27 -11.00 -6.06
N ARG A 232 0.76 -9.77 -6.14
CA ARG A 232 0.26 -9.16 -7.36
C ARG A 232 1.41 -8.83 -8.31
N SER A 233 1.25 -9.19 -9.56
CA SER A 233 1.96 -8.58 -10.68
C SER A 233 0.99 -7.97 -11.66
N SER A 234 1.51 -7.13 -12.55
CA SER A 234 0.79 -6.57 -13.69
C SER A 234 1.52 -6.90 -14.98
N ALA A 235 0.78 -7.26 -16.01
CA ALA A 235 1.28 -7.41 -17.38
C ALA A 235 1.11 -6.10 -18.13
N TYR A 236 2.11 -5.72 -18.93
CA TYR A 236 2.11 -4.48 -19.69
C TYR A 236 2.91 -4.60 -20.98
N LEU A 237 2.61 -3.72 -21.94
CA LEU A 237 3.44 -3.49 -23.11
C LEU A 237 4.22 -2.19 -22.95
N GLN A 238 5.49 -2.18 -23.36
CA GLN A 238 6.30 -0.96 -23.38
C GLN A 238 7.12 -0.88 -24.67
N LYS A 239 7.10 0.30 -25.29
CA LYS A 239 7.86 0.53 -26.51
C LYS A 239 9.36 0.42 -26.25
N ASP A 240 10.05 -0.28 -27.15
CA ASP A 240 11.47 -0.63 -27.02
C ASP A 240 12.39 0.57 -26.82
N TYR A 241 12.05 1.73 -27.38
CA TYR A 241 12.81 2.98 -27.28
C TYR A 241 12.60 3.74 -25.96
N VAL A 242 11.75 3.25 -25.06
CA VAL A 242 11.60 3.77 -23.70
C VAL A 242 12.51 2.98 -22.78
N LYS A 243 13.51 3.65 -22.21
CA LYS A 243 14.54 3.04 -21.37
C LYS A 243 14.56 3.67 -19.98
N ASN A 244 15.09 2.93 -19.01
CA ASN A 244 15.42 3.41 -17.67
C ASN A 244 14.23 3.96 -16.86
N ILE A 245 13.04 3.35 -17.00
CA ILE A 245 11.98 3.58 -16.03
C ILE A 245 12.39 2.90 -14.73
N VAL A 246 12.77 3.70 -13.73
CA VAL A 246 13.02 3.20 -12.39
C VAL A 246 11.68 2.94 -11.71
N THR A 247 11.53 1.76 -11.13
CA THR A 247 10.29 1.33 -10.47
C THR A 247 10.48 1.07 -8.99
N SER A 248 9.50 1.43 -8.18
CA SER A 248 9.41 1.06 -6.76
C SER A 248 8.25 0.09 -6.52
N THR A 249 8.41 -0.80 -5.54
CA THR A 249 7.38 -1.78 -5.16
C THR A 249 6.38 -1.23 -4.13
N TYR A 250 6.61 -0.03 -3.62
CA TYR A 250 5.81 0.73 -2.65
C TYR A 250 5.79 2.22 -3.06
N GLY A 251 4.80 2.97 -2.56
CA GLY A 251 4.63 4.39 -2.90
C GLY A 251 4.55 4.62 -4.41
N THR A 252 5.27 5.64 -4.92
CA THR A 252 5.26 5.96 -6.35
C THR A 252 5.93 4.89 -7.19
N LYS A 253 5.12 4.28 -8.06
CA LYS A 253 5.51 3.12 -8.85
C LYS A 253 6.56 3.42 -9.91
N HIS A 254 6.44 4.54 -10.64
CA HIS A 254 7.32 4.89 -11.76
C HIS A 254 8.03 6.21 -11.49
N HIS A 255 9.35 6.26 -11.73
CA HIS A 255 10.18 7.46 -11.53
C HIS A 255 10.73 7.95 -12.87
N TYR A 256 10.17 9.05 -13.39
CA TYR A 256 10.50 9.55 -14.73
C TYR A 256 11.79 10.38 -14.84
N LYS A 257 12.47 10.66 -13.72
CA LYS A 257 13.70 11.47 -13.70
C LYS A 257 14.78 10.92 -14.65
N TRP A 258 14.97 9.60 -14.67
CA TRP A 258 16.03 8.93 -15.42
C TRP A 258 15.59 8.33 -16.74
N VAL A 259 14.30 8.40 -17.06
CA VAL A 259 13.74 7.83 -18.28
C VAL A 259 14.37 8.47 -19.49
N ASP A 260 14.69 7.64 -20.47
CA ASP A 260 15.15 8.10 -21.77
C ASP A 260 14.23 7.59 -22.88
N VAL A 261 13.96 8.46 -23.85
CA VAL A 261 13.14 8.17 -25.03
C VAL A 261 13.96 8.56 -26.26
N ASP A 262 14.46 7.54 -26.98
CA ASP A 262 15.35 7.75 -28.13
C ASP A 262 14.63 8.20 -29.42
N LYS A 263 13.33 8.53 -29.31
CA LYS A 263 12.50 9.04 -30.39
C LYS A 263 11.79 10.32 -29.96
N ARG A 264 11.00 10.90 -30.89
CA ARG A 264 10.01 11.95 -30.61
C ARG A 264 10.56 13.12 -29.79
N ASN A 265 11.82 13.50 -30.02
CA ASN A 265 12.48 14.60 -29.30
C ASN A 265 12.42 14.45 -27.76
N LYS A 266 12.64 13.23 -27.23
CA LYS A 266 12.67 12.95 -25.78
C LYS A 266 11.33 13.25 -25.08
N VAL A 267 10.22 12.96 -25.77
CA VAL A 267 8.84 13.08 -25.26
C VAL A 267 8.30 11.71 -24.90
N LEU A 268 7.94 11.51 -23.63
CA LEU A 268 7.23 10.31 -23.15
C LEU A 268 5.71 10.54 -23.22
N ARG A 269 4.95 9.54 -23.65
CA ARG A 269 3.48 9.60 -23.74
C ARG A 269 2.84 8.48 -22.93
N MET A 270 2.05 8.84 -21.94
CA MET A 270 1.45 7.91 -20.97
C MET A 270 -0.06 8.13 -20.87
N THR A 271 -0.72 7.23 -20.16
CA THR A 271 -2.09 7.42 -19.67
C THR A 271 -2.12 7.42 -18.15
N ASN A 272 -3.20 7.97 -17.59
CA ASN A 272 -3.56 7.89 -16.19
C ASN A 272 -5.07 7.70 -16.05
N SER A 273 -5.51 7.03 -14.99
CA SER A 273 -6.93 6.64 -14.83
C SER A 273 -7.83 7.70 -14.21
N SER A 274 -7.26 8.74 -13.60
CA SER A 274 -7.99 9.82 -12.97
C SER A 274 -7.22 11.14 -13.03
N ASP A 275 -7.94 12.22 -12.74
CA ASP A 275 -7.40 13.58 -12.64
C ASP A 275 -6.49 13.77 -11.42
N ILE A 276 -5.60 14.76 -11.52
CA ILE A 276 -4.92 15.35 -10.35
C ILE A 276 -5.99 16.04 -9.51
N THR A 277 -6.10 15.67 -8.23
CA THR A 277 -7.05 16.29 -7.31
C THR A 277 -6.46 17.52 -6.64
N THR A 278 -5.18 17.45 -6.23
CA THR A 278 -4.40 18.54 -5.68
C THR A 278 -2.91 18.23 -5.77
N LEU A 279 -2.07 19.27 -5.82
CA LEU A 279 -0.61 19.20 -5.65
C LEU A 279 -0.14 19.85 -4.34
N ASP A 280 -1.06 20.16 -3.43
CA ASP A 280 -0.70 20.52 -2.07
C ASP A 280 -0.25 19.25 -1.33
N THR A 281 1.06 19.09 -1.15
CA THR A 281 1.66 17.91 -0.50
C THR A 281 1.20 17.67 0.94
N CYS A 282 0.60 18.68 1.60
CA CYS A 282 0.00 18.55 2.93
C CYS A 282 -1.50 18.19 2.90
N LYS A 283 -2.08 17.97 1.71
CA LYS A 283 -3.49 17.61 1.50
C LYS A 283 -3.68 16.45 0.51
N LEU A 284 -2.60 15.75 0.13
CA LEU A 284 -2.64 14.63 -0.82
C LEU A 284 -3.32 13.39 -0.21
N VAL A 285 -4.48 13.01 -0.75
CA VAL A 285 -5.25 11.86 -0.24
C VAL A 285 -5.29 10.67 -1.18
N ASP A 286 -5.06 10.89 -2.48
CA ASP A 286 -5.07 9.84 -3.49
C ASP A 286 -3.66 9.53 -4.03
N LEU A 287 -3.46 8.27 -4.41
CA LEU A 287 -2.17 7.77 -4.88
C LEU A 287 -1.73 8.43 -6.19
N LEU A 288 -2.65 8.74 -7.10
CA LEU A 288 -2.31 9.23 -8.43
C LEU A 288 -1.73 10.65 -8.38
N SER A 289 -2.38 11.54 -7.61
CA SER A 289 -1.85 12.88 -7.35
C SER A 289 -0.52 12.80 -6.59
N GLY A 290 -0.37 11.83 -5.69
CA GLY A 290 0.90 11.54 -5.02
C GLY A 290 2.03 11.14 -5.99
N ASP A 291 1.73 10.28 -6.95
CA ASP A 291 2.67 9.85 -7.98
C ASP A 291 3.11 10.99 -8.87
N ILE A 292 2.19 11.88 -9.24
CA ILE A 292 2.52 13.08 -10.01
C ILE A 292 3.36 14.04 -9.17
N ALA A 293 3.02 14.22 -7.89
CA ALA A 293 3.77 15.06 -6.97
C ALA A 293 5.24 14.62 -6.83
N THR A 294 5.55 13.32 -6.86
CA THR A 294 6.93 12.78 -6.88
C THR A 294 7.78 13.26 -8.07
N HIS A 295 7.14 13.68 -9.16
CA HIS A 295 7.80 14.18 -10.38
C HIS A 295 7.98 15.69 -10.40
N VAL A 296 7.13 16.43 -9.68
CA VAL A 296 7.16 17.90 -9.65
C VAL A 296 7.69 18.47 -8.32
N PHE A 297 7.84 17.61 -7.31
CA PHE A 297 8.53 17.92 -6.05
C PHE A 297 9.72 16.98 -5.82
N GLU A 298 10.65 17.43 -4.98
CA GLU A 298 11.72 16.60 -4.43
C GLU A 298 11.89 16.89 -2.94
N GLY A 299 11.84 15.81 -2.14
CA GLY A 299 12.07 15.83 -0.71
C GLY A 299 13.54 15.80 -0.34
N LEU A 300 13.82 15.46 0.92
CA LEU A 300 15.19 15.39 1.46
C LEU A 300 16.02 14.35 0.70
N THR A 301 15.42 13.20 0.41
CA THR A 301 16.03 12.09 -0.32
C THR A 301 15.19 11.74 -1.56
N ARG A 302 15.70 10.81 -2.38
CA ARG A 302 15.00 10.29 -3.56
C ARG A 302 15.18 8.78 -3.67
N MET A 303 14.11 8.08 -4.03
CA MET A 303 14.18 6.66 -4.34
C MET A 303 14.85 6.43 -5.70
N GLY A 304 15.94 5.67 -5.72
CA GLY A 304 16.65 5.27 -6.91
C GLY A 304 16.38 3.83 -7.33
N GLU A 305 17.19 3.34 -8.27
CA GLU A 305 17.14 1.96 -8.75
C GLU A 305 17.30 0.95 -7.58
N ASN A 306 16.60 -0.17 -7.67
CA ASN A 306 16.61 -1.23 -6.65
C ASN A 306 16.26 -0.73 -5.23
N GLN A 307 15.38 0.28 -5.14
CA GLN A 307 14.92 0.87 -3.87
C GLN A 307 16.05 1.46 -3.02
N LYS A 308 17.14 1.87 -3.67
CA LYS A 308 18.27 2.51 -3.00
C LYS A 308 18.00 4.00 -2.83
N VAL A 309 18.12 4.49 -1.61
CA VAL A 309 17.99 5.92 -1.32
C VAL A 309 19.19 6.68 -1.89
N THR A 310 18.90 7.80 -2.54
CA THR A 310 19.87 8.74 -3.10
C THR A 310 19.63 10.16 -2.55
N PRO A 311 20.64 11.04 -2.54
CA PRO A 311 20.48 12.45 -2.17
C PRO A 311 19.43 13.17 -3.03
N GLY A 312 18.45 13.81 -2.38
CA GLY A 312 17.47 14.70 -2.99
C GLY A 312 17.85 16.16 -2.77
N MET A 313 16.96 16.95 -2.16
CA MET A 313 17.26 18.32 -1.70
C MET A 313 18.33 18.35 -0.60
N ALA A 314 18.49 17.27 0.17
CA ALA A 314 19.64 17.10 1.03
C ALA A 314 20.83 16.52 0.24
N LYS A 315 21.98 17.19 0.27
CA LYS A 315 23.24 16.68 -0.33
C LYS A 315 23.87 15.55 0.48
N SER A 316 23.55 15.47 1.78
CA SER A 316 24.01 14.43 2.70
C SER A 316 23.18 14.45 3.98
N TRP A 317 23.27 13.40 4.79
CA TRP A 317 22.68 13.35 6.13
C TRP A 317 23.54 12.50 7.07
N SER A 318 23.36 12.72 8.37
CA SER A 318 23.95 11.92 9.45
C SER A 318 22.88 11.43 10.41
N VAL A 319 23.09 10.25 10.99
CA VAL A 319 22.18 9.63 11.95
C VAL A 319 22.92 9.39 13.26
N SER A 320 22.30 9.75 14.39
CA SER A 320 22.84 9.48 15.72
C SER A 320 22.99 7.97 15.98
N LYS A 321 23.84 7.62 16.95
CA LYS A 321 24.10 6.21 17.31
C LYS A 321 22.85 5.47 17.80
N ASP A 322 21.95 6.17 18.48
CA ASP A 322 20.66 5.64 18.95
C ASP A 322 19.57 5.67 17.88
N LYS A 323 19.85 6.21 16.68
CA LYS A 323 18.94 6.34 15.54
C LYS A 323 17.74 7.28 15.78
N LEU A 324 17.80 8.11 16.82
CA LEU A 324 16.72 9.04 17.18
C LEU A 324 16.90 10.43 16.58
N THR A 325 18.09 10.79 16.10
CA THR A 325 18.34 12.12 15.51
C THR A 325 18.91 11.98 14.12
N TRP A 326 18.24 12.66 13.18
CA TRP A 326 18.65 12.77 11.79
C TRP A 326 18.97 14.23 11.47
N THR A 327 20.12 14.48 10.89
CA THR A 327 20.52 15.83 10.45
C THR A 327 20.80 15.81 8.96
N PHE A 328 20.04 16.60 8.20
CA PHE A 328 20.13 16.72 6.75
C PHE A 328 20.79 18.04 6.38
N ASN A 329 21.78 17.97 5.49
CA ASN A 329 22.43 19.15 4.92
C ASN A 329 21.76 19.48 3.58
N ILE A 330 21.02 20.58 3.51
CA ILE A 330 20.29 21.03 2.32
C ILE A 330 21.26 21.62 1.29
N ARG A 331 20.87 21.55 0.02
CA ARG A 331 21.58 22.13 -1.12
C ARG A 331 21.44 23.65 -1.15
N GLU A 332 22.57 24.34 -1.26
CA GLU A 332 22.62 25.81 -1.38
C GLU A 332 22.25 26.30 -2.80
N ASP A 333 22.35 25.41 -3.79
CA ASP A 333 22.00 25.64 -5.19
C ASP A 333 20.57 25.19 -5.54
N ALA A 334 19.80 24.69 -4.56
CA ALA A 334 18.43 24.26 -4.79
C ALA A 334 17.49 25.46 -4.94
N LEU A 335 16.72 25.46 -6.03
CA LEU A 335 15.78 26.53 -6.36
C LEU A 335 14.38 25.97 -6.57
N TRP A 336 13.40 26.76 -6.15
CA TRP A 336 12.02 26.67 -6.59
C TRP A 336 11.90 27.11 -8.05
N SER A 337 10.81 26.70 -8.72
CA SER A 337 10.55 27.04 -10.13
C SER A 337 10.34 28.54 -10.36
N ASN A 338 9.98 29.30 -9.31
CA ASN A 338 9.89 30.75 -9.33
C ASN A 338 11.24 31.47 -9.10
N GLY A 339 12.32 30.72 -8.82
CA GLY A 339 13.66 31.24 -8.57
C GLY A 339 14.00 31.51 -7.10
N ASP A 340 13.06 31.34 -6.16
CA ASP A 340 13.36 31.36 -4.73
C ASP A 340 14.29 30.20 -4.36
N ARG A 341 15.09 30.35 -3.30
CA ARG A 341 15.91 29.24 -2.79
C ARG A 341 15.06 28.26 -2.00
N VAL A 342 15.38 26.97 -2.10
CA VAL A 342 14.86 25.95 -1.19
C VAL A 342 15.71 25.95 0.08
N THR A 343 15.09 26.06 1.24
CA THR A 343 15.79 26.09 2.54
C THR A 343 15.23 25.06 3.51
N ALA A 344 15.95 24.81 4.61
CA ALA A 344 15.46 23.98 5.71
C ALA A 344 14.15 24.51 6.33
N TYR A 345 13.91 25.83 6.27
CA TYR A 345 12.67 26.44 6.75
C TYR A 345 11.44 25.99 5.94
N ASP A 346 11.58 25.71 4.65
CA ASP A 346 10.48 25.20 3.81
C ASP A 346 10.05 23.78 4.23
N PHE A 347 10.99 22.96 4.71
CA PHE A 347 10.71 21.64 5.27
C PHE A 347 10.04 21.74 6.64
N GLU A 348 10.59 22.57 7.52
CA GLU A 348 10.01 22.82 8.84
C GLU A 348 8.57 23.32 8.73
N TYR A 349 8.32 24.30 7.85
CA TYR A 349 6.99 24.81 7.57
C TYR A 349 6.04 23.71 7.09
N ALA A 350 6.40 22.95 6.04
CA ALA A 350 5.53 21.94 5.45
C ALA A 350 5.16 20.84 6.45
N TRP A 351 6.13 20.36 7.23
CA TRP A 351 5.89 19.25 8.16
C TRP A 351 5.09 19.71 9.39
N LYS A 352 5.33 20.92 9.89
CA LYS A 352 4.48 21.54 10.93
C LYS A 352 3.07 21.79 10.41
N ARG A 353 2.91 22.18 9.14
CA ARG A 353 1.60 22.34 8.49
C ARG A 353 0.85 21.01 8.39
N ILE A 354 1.52 19.91 8.05
CA ILE A 354 0.91 18.57 8.05
C ILE A 354 0.35 18.20 9.42
N LEU A 355 1.12 18.46 10.48
CA LEU A 355 0.75 18.11 11.84
C LEU A 355 -0.24 19.08 12.48
N ASN A 356 -0.43 20.27 11.92
CA ASN A 356 -1.35 21.25 12.49
C ASN A 356 -2.80 20.70 12.48
N PRO A 357 -3.51 20.64 13.63
CA PRO A 357 -4.87 20.15 13.70
C PRO A 357 -5.85 20.84 12.73
N SER A 358 -5.62 22.14 12.45
CA SER A 358 -6.46 22.92 11.52
C SER A 358 -6.30 22.52 10.04
N THR A 359 -5.18 21.87 9.67
CA THR A 359 -5.01 21.32 8.31
C THR A 359 -5.91 20.10 8.11
N ALA A 360 -6.27 19.38 9.19
CA ALA A 360 -7.10 18.19 9.18
C ALA A 360 -6.65 17.13 8.15
N TYR A 361 -5.34 16.97 7.98
CA TYR A 361 -4.80 16.02 7.01
C TYR A 361 -4.95 14.58 7.51
N GLN A 362 -5.74 13.78 6.81
CA GLN A 362 -6.08 12.41 7.23
C GLN A 362 -4.87 11.47 7.35
N ASN A 363 -3.76 11.76 6.66
CA ASN A 363 -2.55 10.93 6.69
C ASN A 363 -1.47 11.52 7.62
N ALA A 364 -1.81 12.44 8.53
CA ALA A 364 -0.85 13.05 9.46
C ALA A 364 -0.18 12.02 10.39
N SER A 365 -0.83 10.88 10.64
CA SER A 365 -0.30 9.79 11.47
C SER A 365 1.03 9.21 10.98
N VAL A 366 1.35 9.34 9.69
CA VAL A 366 2.64 8.93 9.11
C VAL A 366 3.82 9.70 9.73
N PHE A 367 3.57 10.88 10.30
CA PHE A 367 4.59 11.71 10.94
C PHE A 367 4.72 11.44 12.46
N TYR A 368 3.93 10.53 13.04
CA TYR A 368 3.87 10.35 14.50
C TYR A 368 5.12 9.72 15.13
N ASP A 369 6.02 9.14 14.34
CA ASP A 369 7.33 8.73 14.85
C ASP A 369 8.26 9.93 15.13
N ILE A 370 7.90 11.14 14.68
CA ILE A 370 8.61 12.37 15.03
C ILE A 370 8.21 12.80 16.45
N LYS A 371 9.21 13.23 17.22
CA LYS A 371 9.03 13.63 18.60
C LYS A 371 7.94 14.69 18.78
N GLY A 372 6.99 14.43 19.67
CA GLY A 372 5.84 15.31 19.96
C GLY A 372 4.78 15.43 18.86
N ALA A 373 4.93 14.74 17.72
CA ALA A 373 4.05 14.93 16.56
C ALA A 373 2.60 14.48 16.80
N LYS A 374 2.41 13.34 17.47
CA LYS A 374 1.09 12.81 17.81
C LYS A 374 0.33 13.76 18.73
N ASP A 375 0.92 14.13 19.86
CA ASP A 375 0.29 14.99 20.87
C ASP A 375 -0.06 16.36 20.28
N PHE A 376 0.80 16.90 19.40
CA PHE A 376 0.52 18.14 18.70
C PHE A 376 -0.65 18.03 17.73
N ASN A 377 -0.67 16.98 16.91
CA ASN A 377 -1.73 16.78 15.92
C ASN A 377 -3.08 16.44 16.54
N MET A 378 -3.09 15.74 17.67
CA MET A 378 -4.30 15.44 18.43
C MET A 378 -4.78 16.64 19.29
N GLY A 379 -4.02 17.74 19.34
CA GLY A 379 -4.36 18.92 20.14
C GLY A 379 -4.12 18.75 21.64
N GLU A 380 -3.43 17.69 22.06
CA GLU A 380 -3.01 17.47 23.45
C GLU A 380 -1.87 18.42 23.87
N ASN A 381 -1.08 18.89 22.89
CA ASN A 381 -0.09 19.94 23.05
C ASN A 381 -0.17 20.96 21.91
N SER A 382 -0.35 22.25 22.20
CA SER A 382 -0.45 23.29 21.16
C SER A 382 0.88 23.97 20.81
N ASP A 383 1.97 23.65 21.50
CA ASP A 383 3.28 24.26 21.24
C ASP A 383 4.00 23.58 20.09
N SER A 384 4.02 24.23 18.92
CA SER A 384 4.74 23.72 17.75
C SER A 384 6.26 23.62 17.93
N ASN A 385 6.84 24.25 18.97
CA ASN A 385 8.27 24.12 19.30
C ASN A 385 8.58 22.82 20.06
N SER A 386 7.56 22.10 20.55
CA SER A 386 7.73 20.76 21.12
C SER A 386 8.03 19.69 20.06
N LEU A 387 7.75 20.00 18.79
CA LEU A 387 7.98 19.11 17.67
C LEU A 387 9.47 18.91 17.42
N GLY A 388 9.87 17.66 17.21
CA GLY A 388 11.20 17.26 16.76
C GLY A 388 11.52 17.66 15.33
N ILE A 389 11.09 18.84 14.87
CA ILE A 389 11.21 19.35 13.49
C ILE A 389 11.84 20.73 13.57
N ASN A 390 13.13 20.84 13.19
CA ASN A 390 13.89 22.07 13.42
C ASN A 390 14.78 22.41 12.22
N ALA A 391 14.60 23.59 11.63
CA ALA A 391 15.64 24.21 10.81
C ALA A 391 16.63 24.93 11.74
N LEU A 392 17.86 24.42 11.84
CA LEU A 392 18.90 25.03 12.69
C LEU A 392 19.47 26.30 12.03
N ASP A 393 19.48 26.30 10.70
CA ASP A 393 19.83 27.42 9.82
C ASP A 393 19.22 27.14 8.42
N GLU A 394 19.50 28.00 7.43
CA GLU A 394 18.98 27.85 6.06
C GLU A 394 19.27 26.48 5.41
N TYR A 395 20.36 25.81 5.80
CA TYR A 395 20.84 24.61 5.12
C TYR A 395 21.01 23.39 6.04
N THR A 396 20.58 23.48 7.29
CA THR A 396 20.68 22.38 8.25
C THR A 396 19.31 22.06 8.85
N PHE A 397 18.74 20.92 8.46
CA PHE A 397 17.45 20.45 8.94
C PHE A 397 17.62 19.25 9.88
N ARG A 398 17.13 19.37 11.13
CA ARG A 398 17.24 18.35 12.17
C ARG A 398 15.87 17.77 12.49
N VAL A 399 15.79 16.44 12.52
CA VAL A 399 14.61 15.68 12.93
C VAL A 399 14.94 14.82 14.15
N GLU A 400 14.09 14.88 15.17
CA GLU A 400 14.14 14.02 16.37
C GLU A 400 12.95 13.05 16.34
N LEU A 401 13.20 11.77 16.59
CA LEU A 401 12.23 10.68 16.55
C LEU A 401 11.95 10.14 17.96
N GLU A 402 10.75 9.61 18.18
CA GLU A 402 10.35 8.92 19.42
C GLU A 402 10.97 7.51 19.55
N ARG A 403 11.32 6.90 18.41
CA ARG A 403 11.91 5.56 18.35
C ARG A 403 12.89 5.42 17.18
N PRO A 404 13.75 4.40 17.19
CA PRO A 404 14.57 4.06 16.02
C PRO A 404 13.68 3.71 14.82
N VAL A 405 13.80 4.49 13.73
CA VAL A 405 13.15 4.19 12.45
C VAL A 405 14.24 3.93 11.40
N THR A 406 14.53 2.64 11.16
CA THR A 406 15.67 2.23 10.31
C THR A 406 15.48 2.55 8.82
N TYR A 407 14.25 2.88 8.42
CA TYR A 407 13.84 3.22 7.05
C TYR A 407 13.46 4.71 6.89
N PHE A 408 13.83 5.58 7.83
CA PHE A 408 13.44 7.00 7.80
C PHE A 408 13.96 7.75 6.56
N ASP A 409 15.15 7.40 6.07
CA ASP A 409 15.70 7.93 4.81
C ASP A 409 14.86 7.57 3.58
N LYS A 410 14.16 6.43 3.61
CA LYS A 410 13.20 6.02 2.59
C LYS A 410 11.87 6.76 2.75
N LEU A 411 11.37 6.96 3.99
CA LEU A 411 10.16 7.74 4.25
C LEU A 411 10.27 9.17 3.70
N VAL A 412 11.36 9.85 4.00
CA VAL A 412 11.56 11.25 3.56
C VAL A 412 11.85 11.42 2.06
N SER A 413 11.77 10.33 1.29
CA SER A 413 11.75 10.37 -0.18
C SER A 413 10.35 10.51 -0.76
N MET A 414 9.31 10.26 0.05
CA MET A 414 7.91 10.36 -0.36
C MET A 414 7.49 11.82 -0.48
N GLN A 415 6.56 12.09 -1.41
CA GLN A 415 6.07 13.42 -1.76
C GLN A 415 5.50 14.20 -0.57
N MET A 416 4.86 13.53 0.40
CA MET A 416 4.31 14.17 1.60
C MET A 416 5.38 14.78 2.51
N PHE A 417 6.63 14.33 2.42
CA PHE A 417 7.78 14.90 3.15
C PHE A 417 8.52 15.98 2.34
N SER A 418 8.02 16.34 1.16
CA SER A 418 8.59 17.43 0.35
C SER A 418 8.40 18.79 1.03
N PRO A 419 9.31 19.75 0.79
CA PRO A 419 9.16 21.10 1.34
C PRO A 419 7.98 21.80 0.68
N GLN A 420 7.52 22.90 1.27
CA GLN A 420 6.61 23.84 0.63
C GLN A 420 7.14 25.26 0.80
N ASN A 421 7.14 26.05 -0.28
CA ASN A 421 7.56 27.45 -0.23
C ASN A 421 6.53 28.24 0.61
N GLN A 422 6.89 28.55 1.86
CA GLN A 422 5.97 29.16 2.83
C GLN A 422 5.32 30.43 2.28
N LYS A 423 6.14 31.34 1.74
CA LYS A 423 5.67 32.62 1.19
C LYS A 423 4.65 32.42 0.08
N PHE A 424 4.87 31.45 -0.81
CA PHE A 424 3.97 31.18 -1.92
C PHE A 424 2.67 30.52 -1.43
N VAL A 425 2.75 29.54 -0.53
CA VAL A 425 1.58 28.88 0.06
C VAL A 425 0.69 29.89 0.78
N GLU A 426 1.27 30.73 1.64
CA GLU A 426 0.52 31.76 2.38
C GLU A 426 -0.11 32.79 1.45
N ALA A 427 0.57 33.17 0.36
CA ALA A 427 0.03 34.10 -0.62
C ALA A 427 -1.15 33.53 -1.43
N LYS A 428 -1.19 32.21 -1.64
CA LYS A 428 -2.26 31.53 -2.38
C LYS A 428 -3.40 31.03 -1.49
N GLY A 429 -3.14 30.81 -0.21
CA GLY A 429 -4.12 30.30 0.74
C GLY A 429 -4.71 28.97 0.28
N ASP A 430 -6.04 28.85 0.31
CA ASP A 430 -6.76 27.61 -0.03
C ASP A 430 -6.68 27.21 -1.50
N GLU A 431 -6.26 28.12 -2.39
CA GLU A 431 -6.10 27.80 -3.82
C GLU A 431 -4.78 27.09 -4.13
N TYR A 432 -3.84 27.04 -3.18
CA TYR A 432 -2.54 26.41 -3.39
C TYR A 432 -2.69 24.94 -3.82
N GLY A 433 -1.99 24.56 -4.89
CA GLY A 433 -1.98 23.18 -5.38
C GLY A 433 -3.15 22.79 -6.30
N TYR A 434 -4.11 23.69 -6.58
CA TYR A 434 -5.29 23.37 -7.42
C TYR A 434 -5.21 23.88 -8.87
N SER A 435 -4.15 24.63 -9.22
CA SER A 435 -3.86 25.03 -10.60
C SER A 435 -2.36 25.23 -10.80
N ILE A 436 -1.92 25.37 -12.05
CA ILE A 436 -0.51 25.63 -12.38
C ILE A 436 -0.06 26.99 -11.80
N GLU A 437 -0.88 28.02 -11.91
CA GLU A 437 -0.59 29.39 -11.44
C GLU A 437 -0.55 29.50 -9.91
N ASN A 438 -1.17 28.51 -9.24
CA ASN A 438 -1.27 28.40 -7.80
C ASN A 438 -0.37 27.30 -7.24
N THR A 439 0.62 26.83 -8.00
CA THR A 439 1.61 25.85 -7.54
C THR A 439 3.03 26.28 -7.90
N VAL A 440 3.99 26.04 -7.00
CA VAL A 440 5.43 26.22 -7.25
C VAL A 440 6.15 24.90 -7.05
N PHE A 441 7.16 24.61 -7.85
CA PHE A 441 7.75 23.27 -7.99
C PHE A 441 9.24 23.29 -7.63
N ASN A 442 9.77 22.21 -7.06
CA ASN A 442 11.23 22.05 -6.85
C ASN A 442 11.77 20.73 -7.43
N GLY A 443 10.92 19.92 -8.07
CA GLY A 443 11.29 18.63 -8.64
C GLY A 443 11.89 18.69 -10.05
N PRO A 444 12.18 17.52 -10.66
CA PRO A 444 12.79 17.41 -11.99
C PRO A 444 11.91 17.95 -13.13
N PHE A 445 10.60 18.01 -12.93
CA PHE A 445 9.64 18.54 -13.88
C PHE A 445 8.77 19.65 -13.25
N VAL A 446 8.13 20.44 -14.10
CA VAL A 446 7.06 21.37 -13.74
C VAL A 446 5.82 21.05 -14.58
N LEU A 447 4.62 21.33 -14.08
CA LEU A 447 3.42 21.29 -14.93
C LEU A 447 3.41 22.50 -15.89
N SER A 448 3.15 22.23 -17.16
CA SER A 448 2.98 23.27 -18.20
C SER A 448 1.58 23.31 -18.81
N ASP A 449 0.79 22.24 -18.65
CA ASP A 449 -0.60 22.14 -19.09
C ASP A 449 -1.35 21.21 -18.12
N TRP A 450 -2.55 21.59 -17.72
CA TRP A 450 -3.40 20.83 -16.79
C TRP A 450 -4.86 21.07 -17.15
N ARG A 451 -5.47 20.09 -17.82
CA ARG A 451 -6.85 20.11 -18.26
C ARG A 451 -7.61 18.96 -17.64
N LEU A 452 -8.51 19.30 -16.72
CA LEU A 452 -9.34 18.34 -16.00
C LEU A 452 -10.11 17.44 -16.97
N SER A 453 -10.06 16.15 -16.68
CA SER A 453 -10.67 15.03 -17.41
C SER A 453 -10.22 14.88 -18.86
N ASP A 454 -9.11 15.50 -19.24
CA ASP A 454 -8.53 15.44 -20.59
C ASP A 454 -7.06 15.00 -20.53
N GLN A 455 -6.18 15.89 -20.09
CA GLN A 455 -4.73 15.64 -20.11
C GLN A 455 -3.95 16.61 -19.22
N TYR A 456 -2.70 16.24 -18.92
CA TYR A 456 -1.72 17.16 -18.36
C TYR A 456 -0.34 16.94 -19.00
N THR A 457 0.51 17.96 -18.93
CA THR A 457 1.87 17.94 -19.46
C THR A 457 2.86 18.37 -18.39
N MET A 458 3.89 17.56 -18.21
CA MET A 458 5.07 17.90 -17.41
C MET A 458 6.25 18.22 -18.34
N VAL A 459 6.95 19.32 -18.09
CA VAL A 459 8.17 19.70 -18.84
C VAL A 459 9.37 19.79 -17.91
N LYS A 460 10.56 19.54 -18.45
CA LYS A 460 11.81 19.58 -17.68
C LYS A 460 12.00 20.91 -16.96
N ASN A 461 12.19 20.86 -15.65
CA ASN A 461 12.44 22.04 -14.82
C ASN A 461 13.87 22.56 -15.04
N GLN A 462 14.00 23.79 -15.54
CA GLN A 462 15.30 24.40 -15.81
C GLN A 462 16.03 24.92 -14.56
N ASN A 463 15.30 25.06 -13.44
CA ASN A 463 15.84 25.48 -12.15
C ASN A 463 16.23 24.28 -11.26
N TYR A 464 15.91 23.05 -11.69
CA TYR A 464 16.24 21.85 -10.94
C TYR A 464 17.75 21.66 -10.81
N PHE A 465 18.25 21.45 -9.58
CA PHE A 465 19.69 21.38 -9.31
C PHE A 465 20.39 20.27 -10.13
N ASP A 466 19.70 19.14 -10.31
CA ASP A 466 20.20 17.99 -11.08
C ASP A 466 19.52 17.86 -12.45
N LYS A 467 19.22 18.99 -13.10
CA LYS A 467 18.64 18.99 -14.46
C LYS A 467 19.50 18.25 -15.48
N SER A 468 20.78 18.03 -15.22
CA SER A 468 21.67 17.29 -16.14
C SER A 468 21.35 15.79 -16.23
N SER A 469 20.79 15.21 -15.16
CA SER A 469 20.37 13.81 -15.14
C SER A 469 19.03 13.59 -15.84
N VAL A 470 18.16 14.61 -15.89
CA VAL A 470 16.85 14.56 -16.56
C VAL A 470 17.01 14.51 -18.09
N LYS A 471 16.68 13.36 -18.70
CA LYS A 471 16.82 13.15 -20.16
C LYS A 471 15.58 13.54 -20.94
N LEU A 472 14.39 13.30 -20.38
CA LEU A 472 13.14 13.73 -20.99
C LEU A 472 13.06 15.25 -21.08
N LYS A 473 12.51 15.73 -22.20
CA LYS A 473 12.10 17.14 -22.34
C LYS A 473 10.69 17.35 -21.79
N GLN A 474 9.83 16.35 -21.99
CA GLN A 474 8.40 16.47 -21.74
C GLN A 474 7.76 15.09 -21.52
N ILE A 475 6.70 15.06 -20.72
CA ILE A 475 5.85 13.91 -20.48
C ILE A 475 4.41 14.37 -20.74
N ASN A 476 3.72 13.72 -21.67
CA ASN A 476 2.33 13.97 -21.98
C ASN A 476 1.49 12.84 -21.42
N THR A 477 0.49 13.16 -20.60
CA THR A 477 -0.39 12.17 -20.01
C THR A 477 -1.84 12.46 -20.36
N LYS A 478 -2.51 11.49 -20.99
CA LYS A 478 -3.96 11.52 -21.23
C LYS A 478 -4.71 10.88 -20.05
N ILE A 479 -5.91 11.35 -19.75
CA ILE A 479 -6.78 10.75 -18.74
C ILE A 479 -7.77 9.79 -19.43
N THR A 480 -7.71 8.51 -19.08
CA THR A 480 -8.49 7.43 -19.70
C THR A 480 -8.91 6.40 -18.66
N LYS A 481 -10.17 5.95 -18.68
CA LYS A 481 -10.72 5.07 -17.63
C LYS A 481 -10.79 3.58 -18.02
N ASP A 482 -10.39 3.25 -19.24
CA ASP A 482 -10.64 1.94 -19.85
C ASP A 482 -9.38 1.38 -20.49
N LEU A 483 -8.99 0.18 -20.07
CA LEU A 483 -7.76 -0.47 -20.54
C LEU A 483 -7.81 -0.84 -22.03
N TYR A 484 -8.99 -1.09 -22.60
CA TYR A 484 -9.12 -1.34 -24.04
C TYR A 484 -8.86 -0.07 -24.86
N THR A 485 -9.34 1.07 -24.37
CA THR A 485 -9.02 2.39 -24.95
C THR A 485 -7.52 2.65 -24.90
N ASP A 486 -6.87 2.37 -23.78
CA ASP A 486 -5.42 2.51 -23.65
C ASP A 486 -4.67 1.56 -24.60
N LEU A 487 -5.13 0.33 -24.73
CA LEU A 487 -4.53 -0.64 -25.66
C LEU A 487 -4.64 -0.16 -27.11
N ASN A 488 -5.81 0.35 -27.52
CA ASN A 488 -5.99 0.94 -28.85
C ASN A 488 -5.06 2.14 -29.09
N LEU A 489 -4.87 3.01 -28.08
CA LEU A 489 -3.91 4.11 -28.14
C LEU A 489 -2.47 3.61 -28.28
N TYR A 490 -2.12 2.51 -27.61
CA TYR A 490 -0.80 1.91 -27.69
C TYR A 490 -0.53 1.30 -29.08
N GLU A 491 -1.50 0.57 -29.64
CA GLU A 491 -1.43 -0.02 -30.97
C GLU A 491 -1.37 1.04 -32.07
N ALA A 492 -2.14 2.13 -31.92
CA ALA A 492 -2.04 3.33 -32.78
C ALA A 492 -0.70 4.09 -32.59
N GLY A 493 0.09 3.67 -31.61
CA GLY A 493 1.38 4.27 -31.29
C GLY A 493 1.26 5.65 -30.67
N GLU A 494 0.13 6.02 -30.08
CA GLU A 494 -0.13 7.31 -29.42
C GLU A 494 0.42 7.39 -27.99
N ILE A 495 0.58 6.25 -27.31
CA ILE A 495 1.20 6.12 -26.00
C ILE A 495 2.35 5.11 -26.04
N ASP A 496 3.20 5.14 -25.01
CA ASP A 496 4.48 4.45 -24.96
C ASP A 496 4.50 3.23 -24.03
N SER A 497 3.50 3.11 -23.16
CA SER A 497 3.29 1.97 -22.27
C SER A 497 1.80 1.78 -21.98
N VAL A 498 1.35 0.54 -21.77
CA VAL A 498 -0.05 0.20 -21.45
C VAL A 498 -0.15 -1.04 -20.56
N LEU A 499 -0.99 -0.97 -19.53
CA LEU A 499 -1.37 -2.15 -18.72
C LEU A 499 -2.34 -3.05 -19.49
N LEU A 500 -2.17 -4.36 -19.39
CA LEU A 500 -3.02 -5.34 -20.05
C LEU A 500 -4.06 -5.91 -19.08
N SER A 501 -5.30 -6.06 -19.55
CA SER A 501 -6.30 -6.87 -18.85
C SER A 501 -5.99 -8.36 -19.01
N SER A 502 -6.43 -9.19 -18.06
CA SER A 502 -6.13 -10.63 -18.08
C SER A 502 -6.67 -11.33 -19.34
N GLU A 503 -7.75 -10.83 -19.93
CA GLU A 503 -8.37 -11.37 -21.15
C GLU A 503 -7.47 -11.29 -22.38
N VAL A 504 -6.54 -10.33 -22.44
CA VAL A 504 -5.72 -10.07 -23.63
C VAL A 504 -4.25 -10.43 -23.44
N VAL A 505 -3.78 -10.74 -22.23
CA VAL A 505 -2.36 -11.05 -21.95
C VAL A 505 -1.82 -12.11 -22.91
N GLU A 506 -2.59 -13.17 -23.17
CA GLU A 506 -2.13 -14.29 -24.00
C GLU A 506 -1.84 -13.87 -25.45
N ASN A 507 -2.57 -12.88 -25.96
CA ASN A 507 -2.35 -12.36 -27.32
C ASN A 507 -1.00 -11.64 -27.48
N TYR A 508 -0.41 -11.22 -26.36
CA TYR A 508 0.80 -10.40 -26.32
C TYR A 508 2.00 -11.08 -25.69
N ARG A 509 1.85 -12.30 -25.14
CA ARG A 509 2.90 -12.98 -24.38
C ARG A 509 4.21 -13.13 -25.16
N ASP A 510 4.12 -13.35 -26.48
CA ASP A 510 5.28 -13.52 -27.36
C ASP A 510 5.80 -12.19 -27.95
N SER A 511 5.17 -11.06 -27.62
CA SER A 511 5.65 -9.75 -28.06
C SER A 511 6.96 -9.39 -27.38
N PRO A 512 7.96 -8.85 -28.12
CA PRO A 512 9.18 -8.33 -27.49
C PRO A 512 8.92 -7.08 -26.61
N GLU A 513 7.74 -6.46 -26.74
CA GLU A 513 7.30 -5.32 -25.92
C GLU A 513 6.62 -5.77 -24.62
N PHE A 514 6.32 -7.06 -24.47
CA PHE A 514 5.63 -7.62 -23.30
C PHE A 514 6.54 -7.72 -22.08
N ASN A 515 6.03 -7.24 -20.95
CA ASN A 515 6.72 -7.24 -19.68
C ASN A 515 5.74 -7.51 -18.54
N THR A 516 6.29 -7.95 -17.41
CA THR A 516 5.56 -8.07 -16.14
C THR A 516 6.27 -7.30 -15.04
N PHE A 517 5.51 -6.69 -14.14
CA PHE A 517 6.04 -6.02 -12.95
C PHE A 517 5.37 -6.57 -11.69
N MET A 518 6.17 -7.00 -10.71
CA MET A 518 5.68 -7.53 -9.43
C MET A 518 5.61 -6.40 -8.40
N ASP A 519 4.40 -6.15 -7.89
CA ASP A 519 4.17 -5.24 -6.78
C ASP A 519 4.57 -5.91 -5.45
N ALA A 520 4.93 -5.12 -4.44
CA ALA A 520 4.92 -5.62 -3.07
C ALA A 520 3.47 -5.59 -2.53
N ALA A 521 2.52 -6.23 -3.22
CA ALA A 521 1.12 -6.23 -2.82
C ALA A 521 0.62 -7.66 -2.67
N ILE A 522 0.09 -8.01 -1.49
CA ILE A 522 -0.52 -9.33 -1.23
C ILE A 522 -2.03 -9.19 -1.28
N ASN A 523 -2.66 -10.10 -2.00
CA ASN A 523 -4.10 -10.30 -1.96
C ASN A 523 -4.38 -11.57 -1.16
N PHE A 524 -5.40 -11.52 -0.31
CA PHE A 524 -5.64 -12.52 0.72
C PHE A 524 -7.13 -12.62 1.05
N LEU A 525 -7.52 -13.75 1.63
CA LEU A 525 -8.80 -13.86 2.30
C LEU A 525 -8.63 -13.46 3.76
N ILE A 526 -9.62 -12.78 4.32
CA ILE A 526 -9.77 -12.58 5.76
C ILE A 526 -10.99 -13.35 6.24
N LEU A 527 -10.86 -13.98 7.41
CA LEU A 527 -11.89 -14.77 8.05
C LEU A 527 -12.38 -14.05 9.30
N ASN A 528 -13.68 -13.87 9.42
CA ASN A 528 -14.27 -13.24 10.60
C ASN A 528 -14.62 -14.28 11.66
N VAL A 529 -13.96 -14.18 12.81
CA VAL A 529 -14.22 -15.04 13.96
C VAL A 529 -14.92 -14.22 15.03
N LYS A 530 -16.23 -13.97 14.84
CA LYS A 530 -17.00 -13.20 15.83
C LYS A 530 -16.85 -13.85 17.22
N PRO A 531 -16.56 -13.06 18.27
CA PRO A 531 -16.23 -13.56 19.60
C PRO A 531 -17.44 -14.07 20.40
N ASP A 532 -18.65 -14.06 19.83
CA ASP A 532 -19.79 -14.68 20.49
C ASP A 532 -19.55 -16.20 20.54
N ILE A 533 -19.15 -16.67 21.73
CA ILE A 533 -19.01 -18.07 22.20
C ILE A 533 -17.58 -18.62 22.20
N LEU A 534 -16.74 -18.16 23.13
CA LEU A 534 -15.69 -18.97 23.80
C LEU A 534 -15.52 -18.61 25.29
N GLU A 535 -16.57 -18.12 25.97
CA GLU A 535 -16.62 -18.07 27.45
C GLU A 535 -17.29 -19.31 28.06
#